data_AF-A0A1M6S938-F1
#
_entry.id   AF-A0A1M6S938-F1
#
_cell.length_a   1.000
_cell.length_b   1.000
_cell.length_c   1.000
_cell.angle_alpha   90.00
_cell.angle_beta   90.00
_cell.angle_gamma   90.00
#
_symmetry.space_group_name_H-M   'P 1'
#
loop_
_entity.id
_entity.type
_entity.pdbx_description
1 polymer ?
#
loop_
_entity_poly.entity_id
_entity_poly.type
_entity_poly.pdbx_seq_one_letter_code
_entity_poly.pdbx_strand_id
1 'polypeptide(L)'
;METFINENTSELYIHFKEKPEGVYHTIYYLNAKNEKKWLGNTPAQDFYISNILIQKCIINLKVQSESFGGAKGKIIWKMVNL
;
A
#
# COMPACT_ATOMS: atom_id res chain seq x y z
N MET A 1 9.23 5.04 3.17
CA MET A 1 8.13 4.22 3.71
C MET A 1 8.57 3.80 5.07
N GLU A 2 7.69 3.99 6.04
CA GLU A 2 7.95 3.80 7.46
C GLU A 2 6.82 2.99 8.07
N THR A 3 7.13 2.18 9.07
CA THR A 3 6.21 1.26 9.72
C THR A 3 6.27 1.44 11.22
N PHE A 4 5.11 1.48 11.87
CA PHE A 4 5.00 1.59 13.31
C PHE A 4 4.19 0.40 13.83
N ILE A 5 4.80 -0.41 14.68
CA ILE A 5 4.19 -1.67 15.16
C ILE A 5 3.46 -1.39 16.47
N ASN A 6 2.22 -1.89 16.56
CA ASN A 6 1.43 -1.90 17.78
C ASN A 6 0.80 -3.29 17.97
N GLU A 7 1.40 -4.11 18.83
CA GLU A 7 0.97 -5.50 19.06
C GLU A 7 0.82 -6.32 17.76
N ASN A 8 -0.42 -6.57 17.34
CA ASN A 8 -0.78 -7.37 16.17
C ASN A 8 -1.14 -6.49 14.94
N THR A 9 -0.94 -5.18 15.03
CA THR A 9 -1.23 -4.22 13.96
C THR A 9 0.00 -3.39 13.62
N SER A 10 0.06 -2.92 12.38
CA SER A 10 1.03 -1.93 11.91
C SER A 10 0.30 -0.72 11.39
N GLU A 11 0.85 0.44 11.69
CA GLU A 11 0.64 1.65 10.91
C GLU A 11 1.70 1.69 9.80
N LEU A 12 1.34 2.27 8.67
CA LEU A 12 2.21 2.35 7.49
C LEU A 12 2.11 3.74 6.85
N TYR A 13 3.26 4.36 6.70
CA TYR A 13 3.42 5.59 5.93
C TYR A 13 4.12 5.30 4.59
N ILE A 14 3.44 5.62 3.49
CA ILE A 14 3.92 5.42 2.12
C ILE A 14 4.21 6.78 1.50
N HIS A 15 5.42 6.94 0.99
CA HIS A 15 5.84 8.09 0.18
C HIS A 15 6.08 7.60 -1.26
N PHE A 16 5.32 8.12 -2.22
CA PHE A 16 5.50 7.88 -3.65
C PHE A 16 6.56 8.85 -4.18
N LYS A 17 7.51 8.32 -4.98
CA LYS A 17 8.60 9.14 -5.54
C LYS A 17 8.11 10.27 -6.45
N GLU A 18 7.01 10.02 -7.14
CA GLU A 18 6.42 10.93 -8.12
C GLU A 18 4.95 11.13 -7.77
N LYS A 19 4.44 12.33 -8.05
CA LYS A 19 3.02 12.68 -7.97
C LYS A 19 2.55 13.12 -9.36
N PRO A 20 2.40 12.18 -10.31
CA PRO A 20 1.92 12.52 -11.64
C PRO A 20 0.50 13.07 -11.54
N GLU A 21 0.26 14.23 -12.16
CA GLU A 21 -1.08 14.78 -12.28
C GLU A 21 -1.97 13.78 -13.02
N GLY A 22 -3.19 13.62 -12.55
CA GLY A 22 -4.12 12.74 -13.23
C GLY A 22 -3.99 11.26 -12.85
N VAL A 23 -3.28 10.91 -11.77
CA VAL A 23 -3.02 9.52 -11.38
C VAL A 23 -3.40 9.26 -9.94
N TYR A 24 -3.97 8.07 -9.71
CA TYR A 24 -4.30 7.53 -8.41
C TYR A 24 -3.48 6.27 -8.15
N HIS A 25 -3.04 6.07 -6.91
CA HIS A 25 -2.39 4.86 -6.45
C HIS A 25 -3.37 4.03 -5.64
N THR A 26 -3.66 2.81 -6.09
CA THR A 26 -4.44 1.85 -5.31
C THR A 26 -3.51 0.90 -4.59
N ILE A 27 -3.71 0.76 -3.28
CA ILE A 27 -2.86 -0.02 -2.39
C ILE A 27 -3.67 -1.21 -1.85
N TYR A 28 -3.05 -2.38 -1.87
CA TYR A 28 -3.54 -3.61 -1.26
C TYR A 28 -2.44 -4.23 -0.41
N TYR A 29 -2.82 -5.01 0.60
CA TYR A 29 -1.91 -6.00 1.18
C TYR A 29 -2.40 -7.43 0.93
N LEU A 30 -1.48 -8.38 0.93
CA LEU A 30 -1.80 -9.81 0.98
C LEU A 30 -1.75 -10.30 2.42
N ASN A 31 -2.84 -10.91 2.87
CA ASN A 31 -2.84 -11.60 4.16
C ASN A 31 -2.15 -12.98 4.05
N ALA A 32 -2.05 -13.71 5.16
CA ALA A 32 -1.42 -15.04 5.18
C ALA A 32 -2.12 -16.10 4.32
N LYS A 33 -3.34 -15.83 3.84
CA LYS A 33 -4.09 -16.68 2.90
C LYS A 33 -3.89 -16.26 1.44
N ASN A 34 -2.96 -15.34 1.15
CA ASN A 34 -2.76 -14.72 -0.16
C ASN A 34 -4.00 -13.98 -0.71
N GLU A 35 -4.92 -13.58 0.16
CA GLU A 35 -6.06 -12.76 -0.23
C GLU A 35 -5.65 -11.30 -0.31
N LYS A 36 -6.05 -10.61 -1.39
CA LYS A 36 -5.89 -9.17 -1.52
C LYS A 36 -6.91 -8.46 -0.63
N LYS A 37 -6.43 -7.64 0.29
CA LYS A 37 -7.23 -6.73 1.08
C LYS A 37 -6.91 -5.31 0.65
N TRP A 38 -7.95 -4.54 0.34
CA TRP A 38 -7.81 -3.15 -0.08
C TRP A 38 -7.44 -2.29 1.13
N LEU A 39 -6.40 -1.47 0.97
CA LEU A 39 -5.90 -0.55 2.01
C LEU A 39 -6.27 0.89 1.72
N GLY A 40 -6.49 1.24 0.45
CA GLY A 40 -6.86 2.59 0.08
C GLY A 40 -6.57 2.91 -1.38
N ASN A 41 -7.01 4.11 -1.77
CA ASN A 41 -6.66 4.77 -3.01
C ASN A 41 -6.32 6.23 -2.69
N THR A 42 -5.25 6.75 -3.27
CA THR A 42 -4.90 8.16 -3.12
C THR A 42 -4.26 8.76 -4.39
N PRO A 43 -4.58 10.02 -4.74
CA PRO A 43 -3.79 10.81 -5.69
C PRO A 43 -2.63 11.56 -5.01
N ALA A 44 -2.51 11.47 -3.68
CA ALA A 44 -1.48 12.16 -2.93
C ALA A 44 -0.13 11.44 -3.05
N GLN A 45 0.93 12.23 -2.88
CA GLN A 45 2.30 11.71 -2.82
C GLN A 45 2.56 10.93 -1.53
N ASP A 46 1.86 11.28 -0.46
CA ASP A 46 1.99 10.67 0.85
C ASP A 46 0.68 10.02 1.25
N PHE A 47 0.76 8.82 1.82
CA PHE A 47 -0.40 8.05 2.25
C PHE A 47 -0.15 7.37 3.58
N TYR A 48 -1.09 7.56 4.51
CA TYR A 48 -1.04 6.95 5.82
C TYR A 48 -2.14 5.90 5.96
N ILE A 49 -1.76 4.73 6.47
CA ILE A 49 -2.66 3.61 6.75
C ILE A 49 -2.53 3.29 8.23
N SER A 50 -3.61 3.50 8.98
CA SER A 50 -3.59 3.42 10.44
C SER A 50 -3.73 2.01 11.02
N ASN A 51 -4.12 1.02 10.22
CA ASN A 51 -4.38 -0.32 10.74
C ASN A 51 -4.19 -1.41 9.68
N ILE A 52 -3.04 -2.06 9.71
CA ILE A 52 -2.74 -3.27 8.92
C ILE A 52 -2.55 -4.41 9.91
N LEU A 53 -3.38 -5.45 9.83
CA LEU A 53 -3.19 -6.66 10.62
C LEU A 53 -1.89 -7.37 10.18
N ILE A 54 -0.96 -7.53 11.12
CA ILE A 54 0.32 -8.19 10.87
C ILE A 54 0.19 -9.66 11.27
N GLN A 55 0.63 -10.56 10.39
CA GLN A 55 0.89 -11.94 10.75
C GLN A 55 2.33 -12.28 10.35
N LYS A 56 3.11 -12.82 11.30
CA LYS A 56 4.52 -13.21 11.10
C LYS A 56 5.47 -12.04 10.76
N CYS A 57 5.18 -10.83 11.24
CA CYS A 57 6.03 -9.64 11.05
C CYS A 57 6.36 -9.28 9.59
N ILE A 58 5.49 -9.67 8.64
CA ILE A 58 5.68 -9.36 7.21
C ILE A 58 4.42 -8.71 6.65
N ILE A 59 4.59 -7.58 5.94
CA ILE A 59 3.55 -6.98 5.11
C ILE A 59 3.94 -7.12 3.65
N ASN A 60 3.08 -7.78 2.86
CA ASN A 60 3.21 -7.88 1.42
C ASN A 60 2.29 -6.86 0.75
N LEU A 61 2.85 -5.72 0.33
CA LEU A 61 2.11 -4.66 -0.34
C LEU A 61 2.09 -4.84 -1.85
N LYS A 62 0.93 -4.54 -2.43
CA LYS A 62 0.72 -4.39 -3.86
C LYS A 62 0.23 -2.98 -4.12
N VAL A 63 0.95 -2.25 -4.97
CA VAL A 63 0.54 -0.93 -5.46
C VAL A 63 0.27 -1.00 -6.95
N GLN A 64 -0.81 -0.38 -7.39
CA GLN A 64 -1.12 -0.21 -8.80
C GLN A 64 -1.62 1.21 -9.05
N SER A 65 -0.93 1.92 -9.95
CA SER A 65 -1.35 3.25 -10.38
C SER A 65 -2.38 3.17 -11.49
N GLU A 66 -3.32 4.11 -11.52
CA GLU A 66 -4.36 4.23 -12.54
C GLU A 66 -4.57 5.70 -12.90
N SER A 67 -4.67 6.02 -14.20
CA SER A 67 -4.98 7.38 -14.64
C SER A 67 -6.49 7.68 -14.52
N PHE A 68 -6.90 8.96 -14.56
CA PHE A 68 -8.33 9.32 -14.65
C PHE A 68 -9.05 8.66 -15.84
N GLY A 69 -8.33 8.34 -16.92
CA GLY A 69 -8.87 7.63 -18.08
C GLY A 69 -8.99 6.12 -17.91
N GLY A 70 -8.67 5.56 -16.73
CA GLY A 70 -8.74 4.14 -16.43
C GLY A 70 -7.55 3.32 -16.93
N ALA A 71 -6.50 3.97 -17.44
CA ALA A 71 -5.30 3.27 -17.89
C ALA A 71 -4.50 2.78 -16.68
N LYS A 72 -4.31 1.46 -16.60
CA LYS A 72 -3.64 0.82 -15.47
C LYS A 72 -2.14 0.73 -15.70
N GLY A 73 -1.39 1.25 -14.74
CA GLY A 73 0.06 1.14 -14.69
C GLY A 73 0.54 -0.24 -14.24
N LYS A 74 1.86 -0.39 -14.23
CA LYS A 74 2.55 -1.60 -13.74
C LYS A 74 2.24 -1.84 -12.26
N ILE A 75 2.06 -3.11 -11.91
CA ILE A 75 1.94 -3.53 -10.51
C ILE A 75 3.33 -3.55 -9.87
N ILE A 76 3.45 -2.91 -8.71
CA ILE A 76 4.65 -2.94 -7.88
C ILE A 76 4.34 -3.75 -6.63
N TRP A 77 5.21 -4.72 -6.33
CA TRP A 77 5.17 -5.52 -5.11
C TRP A 77 6.27 -5.07 -4.17
N LYS A 78 5.95 -4.91 -2.89
CA LYS A 78 6.91 -4.52 -1.84
C LYS A 78 6.68 -5.39 -0.62
N MET A 79 7.68 -6.18 -0.25
CA MET A 79 7.72 -6.87 1.02
C MET A 79 8.33 -5.94 2.06
N VAL A 80 7.71 -5.88 3.24
CA VAL A 80 8.16 -5.09 4.38
C VAL A 80 8.32 -6.04 5.55
N ASN A 81 9.56 -6.22 6.00
CA ASN A 81 9.85 -6.92 7.24
C ASN A 81 9.72 -5.89 8.36
N LEU A 82 8.91 -6.23 9.36
CA LEU A 82 8.60 -5.40 10.53
C LEU A 82 9.49 -5.79 11.71
#